data_AF-A0A7I8W2R5-F1
#
_entry.id   AF-A0A7I8W2R5-F1
#
_cell.length_a   1.000
_cell.length_b   1.000
_cell.length_c   1.000
_cell.angle_alpha   90.00
_cell.angle_beta   90.00
_cell.angle_gamma   90.00
#
_symmetry.space_group_name_H-M   'P 1'
#
loop_
_entity.id
_entity.type
_entity.pdbx_description
1 polymer ?
#
loop_
_entity_poly.entity_id
_entity_poly.type
_entity_poly.pdbx_seq_one_letter_code
_entity_poly.pdbx_strand_id
1 'polypeptide(L)'
;MSSSLNHLCSSIISEGFGDIAGRVSQVLLAKGHTSLFELSRLSKERILTVKKCLYTFIHHNLVTFKRSTSGTLEYYIHTDIVLNRILFPKFIFTAKSLFGDTAEFIVEELCFHGNLSLDDIVKNITMKTDAEGNNQNIKKEEIHPIFIKLVSEQFIKRFPSVVGVEDGVPIFSEQKHNLYFVPPMADSEPPEKRQKTEETENLVLWIINYDRFHRYLRDCQIATAFERRIDSNACEIIKIILRISETRTDPNCTSTKGISMIELSPITKKELGISKDILTQYMSLLVEDSFNCVIKLADSGEGTYAIDLPKAMKNLATSHIESIIQEKFGSKAFRIFKVLLLNGNLEQQKIEDCVMIPAKEAKELLYRMVEQQYVSVTEVPKTSDHAPRSTFYLFSVNIDALARKLEENCYMILGNLYSRRDHEGKKSKRLLEKQSKIEAIALQMTNALDPSAPDHAQKLEECQKEIEEMSTVGEKEQIERLSKAYSQLDQAEMQTEELLFILRQCIHYSIPMENDVKSKKKAIEVD
;
A
#
# COMPACT_ATOMS: atom_id res chain seq x y z
N MET A 1 -18.56 9.02 3.07
CA MET A 1 -17.64 8.06 2.43
C MET A 1 -18.14 7.80 1.01
N SER A 2 -17.24 7.65 0.04
CA SER A 2 -17.64 7.32 -1.33
C SER A 2 -18.28 5.93 -1.38
N SER A 3 -19.38 5.77 -2.12
CA SER A 3 -20.07 4.48 -2.26
C SER A 3 -19.14 3.40 -2.84
N SER A 4 -18.22 3.81 -3.72
CA SER A 4 -17.24 2.93 -4.37
C SER A 4 -16.22 2.39 -3.38
N LEU A 5 -15.74 3.24 -2.45
CA LEU A 5 -14.84 2.83 -1.38
C LEU A 5 -15.50 1.81 -0.45
N ASN A 6 -16.75 2.06 -0.05
CA ASN A 6 -17.50 1.14 0.80
C ASN A 6 -17.70 -0.22 0.12
N HIS A 7 -17.98 -0.24 -1.18
CA HIS A 7 -18.10 -1.48 -1.94
C HIS A 7 -16.77 -2.25 -1.98
N LEU A 8 -15.66 -1.58 -2.30
CA LEU A 8 -14.32 -2.20 -2.31
C LEU A 8 -13.96 -2.78 -0.93
N CYS A 9 -14.08 -1.99 0.14
CA CYS A 9 -13.77 -2.46 1.51
C CYS A 9 -14.62 -3.67 1.91
N SER A 10 -15.90 -3.69 1.53
CA SER A 10 -16.78 -4.85 1.76
C SER A 10 -16.29 -6.09 1.01
N SER A 11 -15.88 -5.94 -0.26
CA SER A 11 -15.37 -7.05 -1.08
C SER A 11 -14.07 -7.62 -0.53
N ILE A 12 -13.12 -6.78 -0.11
CA ILE A 12 -11.85 -7.20 0.52
C ILE A 12 -12.11 -8.03 1.78
N ILE A 13 -13.05 -7.56 2.63
CA ILE A 13 -13.39 -8.27 3.87
C ILE A 13 -14.12 -9.59 3.57
N SER A 14 -14.98 -9.61 2.54
CA SER A 14 -15.69 -10.82 2.13
C SER A 14 -14.74 -11.90 1.63
N GLU A 15 -13.69 -11.52 0.89
CA GLU A 15 -12.68 -12.46 0.40
C GLU A 15 -11.79 -12.98 1.53
N GLY A 16 -11.35 -12.10 2.44
CA GLY A 16 -10.45 -12.49 3.54
C GLY A 16 -11.12 -13.22 4.70
N PHE A 17 -12.38 -12.89 5.03
CA PHE A 17 -13.07 -13.37 6.24
C PHE A 17 -14.42 -14.06 5.96
N GLY A 18 -14.84 -14.12 4.71
CA GLY A 18 -16.07 -14.77 4.26
C GLY A 18 -17.30 -13.85 4.18
N ASP A 19 -18.34 -14.34 3.51
CA ASP A 19 -19.56 -13.58 3.16
C ASP A 19 -20.31 -12.99 4.37
N ILE A 20 -20.29 -13.69 5.52
CA ILE A 20 -20.93 -13.21 6.75
C ILE A 20 -20.20 -11.96 7.28
N ALA A 21 -18.88 -12.00 7.30
CA ALA A 21 -18.05 -10.88 7.69
C ALA A 21 -18.23 -9.70 6.72
N GLY A 22 -18.32 -9.98 5.41
CA GLY A 22 -18.65 -8.97 4.39
C GLY A 22 -19.98 -8.26 4.63
N ARG A 23 -21.05 -8.98 5.02
CA ARG A 23 -22.35 -8.35 5.35
C ARG A 23 -22.28 -7.47 6.59
N VAL A 24 -21.58 -7.92 7.64
CA VAL A 24 -21.42 -7.13 8.87
C VAL A 24 -20.60 -5.88 8.61
N SER A 25 -19.53 -5.98 7.81
CA SER A 25 -18.70 -4.82 7.45
C SER A 25 -19.43 -3.82 6.55
N GLN A 26 -20.29 -4.28 5.63
CA GLN A 26 -21.11 -3.40 4.80
C GLN A 26 -22.02 -2.49 5.65
N VAL A 27 -22.62 -3.03 6.72
CA VAL A 27 -23.44 -2.23 7.65
C VAL A 27 -22.58 -1.20 8.39
N LEU A 28 -21.40 -1.59 8.88
CA LEU A 28 -20.45 -0.68 9.53
C LEU A 28 -19.98 0.44 8.61
N LEU A 29 -19.66 0.12 7.35
CA LEU A 29 -19.20 1.09 6.34
C LEU A 29 -20.32 2.07 5.92
N ALA A 30 -21.57 1.60 5.89
CA ALA A 30 -22.70 2.43 5.50
C ALA A 30 -23.14 3.41 6.59
N LYS A 31 -23.13 2.98 7.86
CA LYS A 31 -23.61 3.78 8.99
C LYS A 31 -22.51 4.49 9.80
N GLY A 32 -21.28 4.02 9.74
CA GLY A 32 -20.20 4.47 10.61
C GLY A 32 -20.36 3.87 12.02
N HIS A 33 -20.42 4.73 13.04
CA HIS A 33 -20.54 4.31 14.44
C HIS A 33 -21.84 3.55 14.69
N THR A 34 -21.73 2.25 15.00
CA THR A 34 -22.91 1.37 15.12
C THR A 34 -22.82 0.48 16.35
N SER A 35 -23.94 0.25 17.03
CA SER A 35 -24.03 -0.64 18.20
C SER A 35 -24.19 -2.11 17.82
N LEU A 36 -23.84 -3.04 18.72
CA LEU A 36 -23.94 -4.49 18.50
C LEU A 36 -25.35 -4.95 18.09
N PHE A 37 -26.38 -4.44 18.76
CA PHE A 37 -27.77 -4.84 18.49
C PHE A 37 -28.24 -4.34 17.12
N GLU A 38 -27.83 -3.13 16.76
CA GLU A 38 -28.14 -2.57 15.46
C GLU A 38 -27.42 -3.32 14.33
N LEU A 39 -26.15 -3.71 14.54
CA LEU A 39 -25.42 -4.58 13.61
C LEU A 39 -26.16 -5.89 13.38
N SER A 40 -26.59 -6.58 14.44
CA SER A 40 -27.36 -7.83 14.32
C SER A 40 -28.67 -7.64 13.56
N ARG A 41 -29.42 -6.57 13.87
CA ARG A 41 -30.70 -6.28 13.19
C ARG A 41 -30.52 -6.00 11.70
N LEU A 42 -29.53 -5.19 11.33
CA LEU A 42 -29.35 -4.73 9.95
C LEU A 42 -28.65 -5.77 9.06
N SER A 43 -27.67 -6.50 9.61
CA SER A 43 -27.01 -7.61 8.91
C SER A 43 -27.89 -8.85 8.77
N LYS A 44 -28.99 -8.92 9.54
CA LYS A 44 -29.87 -10.09 9.68
C LYS A 44 -29.15 -11.33 10.23
N GLU A 45 -28.02 -11.13 10.92
CA GLU A 45 -27.23 -12.19 11.54
C GLU A 45 -27.49 -12.31 13.04
N ARG A 46 -27.28 -13.51 13.60
CA ARG A 46 -27.40 -13.73 15.05
C ARG A 46 -26.33 -12.93 15.80
N ILE A 47 -26.69 -12.40 16.98
CA ILE A 47 -25.79 -11.62 17.84
C ILE A 47 -24.46 -12.36 18.11
N LEU A 48 -24.49 -13.67 18.34
CA LEU A 48 -23.28 -14.47 18.57
C LEU A 48 -22.35 -14.49 17.34
N THR A 49 -22.91 -14.58 16.14
CA THR A 49 -22.14 -14.53 14.90
C THR A 49 -21.52 -13.15 14.71
N VAL A 50 -22.28 -12.09 14.95
CA VAL A 50 -21.78 -10.71 14.90
C VAL A 50 -20.65 -10.49 15.91
N LYS A 51 -20.77 -11.02 17.14
CA LYS A 51 -19.69 -10.97 18.13
C LYS A 51 -18.41 -11.66 17.65
N LYS A 52 -18.52 -12.82 17.00
CA LYS A 52 -17.37 -13.52 16.41
C LYS A 52 -16.72 -12.69 15.30
N CYS A 53 -17.51 -12.10 14.40
CA CYS A 53 -16.98 -11.22 13.35
C CYS A 53 -16.28 -10.00 13.94
N LEU A 54 -16.89 -9.32 14.91
CA LEU A 54 -16.30 -8.17 15.58
C LEU A 54 -15.00 -8.53 16.30
N TYR A 55 -14.94 -9.69 16.95
CA TYR A 55 -13.72 -10.20 17.55
C TYR A 55 -12.60 -10.33 16.50
N THR A 56 -12.87 -10.97 15.37
CA THR A 56 -11.90 -11.10 14.27
C THR A 56 -11.47 -9.74 13.71
N PHE A 57 -12.40 -8.80 13.54
CA PHE A 57 -12.09 -7.46 13.03
C PHE A 57 -11.22 -6.65 13.99
N ILE A 58 -11.48 -6.75 15.30
CA ILE A 58 -10.65 -6.10 16.34
C ILE A 58 -9.26 -6.74 16.35
N HIS A 59 -9.17 -8.07 16.25
CA HIS A 59 -7.90 -8.80 16.22
C HIS A 59 -7.01 -8.43 15.01
N HIS A 60 -7.62 -8.04 13.89
CA HIS A 60 -6.92 -7.54 12.70
C HIS A 60 -6.83 -6.01 12.65
N ASN A 61 -7.20 -5.31 13.73
CA ASN A 61 -7.20 -3.85 13.84
C ASN A 61 -8.08 -3.12 12.80
N LEU A 62 -9.04 -3.82 12.18
CA LEU A 62 -9.95 -3.23 11.20
C LEU A 62 -11.02 -2.37 11.88
N VAL A 63 -11.42 -2.75 13.09
CA VAL A 63 -12.51 -2.11 13.85
C VAL A 63 -11.99 -1.64 15.20
N THR A 64 -12.33 -0.40 15.54
CA THR A 64 -12.20 0.14 16.89
C THR A 64 -13.56 0.27 17.55
N PHE A 65 -13.57 0.39 18.88
CA PHE A 65 -14.78 0.56 19.65
C PHE A 65 -14.62 1.71 20.62
N LYS A 66 -15.69 2.45 20.84
CA LYS A 66 -15.75 3.56 21.80
C LYS A 66 -17.10 3.55 22.50
N ARG A 67 -17.11 3.94 23.76
CA ARG A 67 -18.38 4.18 24.47
C ARG A 67 -18.94 5.54 24.06
N SER A 68 -20.18 5.53 23.58
CA SER A 68 -20.97 6.72 23.26
C SER A 68 -21.31 7.50 24.52
N THR A 69 -21.67 8.78 24.38
CA THR A 69 -22.17 9.62 25.49
C THR A 69 -23.45 9.06 26.12
N SER A 70 -24.20 8.25 25.36
CA SER A 70 -25.38 7.50 25.81
C SER A 70 -25.04 6.25 26.65
N GLY A 71 -23.76 5.93 26.83
CA GLY A 71 -23.31 4.73 27.53
C GLY A 71 -23.35 3.44 26.70
N THR A 72 -23.70 3.51 25.42
CA THR A 72 -23.69 2.36 24.50
C THR A 72 -22.33 2.16 23.85
N LEU A 73 -21.88 0.92 23.67
CA LEU A 73 -20.65 0.60 22.94
C LEU A 73 -20.91 0.66 21.43
N GLU A 74 -20.17 1.54 20.75
CA GLU A 74 -20.24 1.74 19.31
C GLU A 74 -18.94 1.26 18.64
N TYR A 75 -19.10 0.57 17.51
CA TYR A 75 -18.00 0.05 16.69
C TYR A 75 -17.83 0.92 15.45
N TYR A 76 -16.58 1.12 15.04
CA TYR A 76 -16.20 1.90 13.87
C TYR A 76 -15.14 1.17 13.06
N ILE A 77 -15.30 1.13 11.73
CA ILE A 77 -14.37 0.46 10.82
C ILE A 77 -13.43 1.47 10.16
N HIS A 78 -12.13 1.15 10.14
CA HIS A 78 -11.11 1.98 9.52
C HIS A 78 -10.89 1.56 8.07
N THR A 79 -11.44 2.34 7.14
CA THR A 79 -11.29 2.09 5.69
C THR A 79 -9.83 2.06 5.25
N ASP A 80 -8.98 2.93 5.80
CA ASP A 80 -7.56 3.00 5.44
C ASP A 80 -6.81 1.71 5.79
N ILE A 81 -7.13 1.09 6.94
CA ILE A 81 -6.52 -0.18 7.37
C ILE A 81 -7.03 -1.33 6.50
N VAL A 82 -8.31 -1.33 6.12
CA VAL A 82 -8.86 -2.33 5.19
C VAL A 82 -8.18 -2.25 3.83
N LEU A 83 -7.94 -1.04 3.30
CA LEU A 83 -7.25 -0.85 2.03
C LEU A 83 -5.79 -1.34 2.05
N ASN A 84 -5.11 -1.28 3.20
CA ASN A 84 -3.74 -1.80 3.33
C ASN A 84 -3.66 -3.31 3.08
N ARG A 85 -4.78 -4.06 3.16
CA ARG A 85 -4.79 -5.49 2.84
C ARG A 85 -4.49 -5.79 1.37
N ILE A 86 -4.83 -4.86 0.46
CA ILE A 86 -4.46 -4.98 -0.96
C ILE A 86 -2.93 -4.91 -1.11
N LEU A 87 -2.24 -4.19 -0.20
CA LEU A 87 -0.80 -4.00 -0.23
C LEU A 87 0.00 -5.16 0.40
N PHE A 88 -0.67 -6.17 0.98
CA PHE A 88 0.01 -7.26 1.69
C PHE A 88 1.05 -8.00 0.84
N PRO A 89 0.77 -8.36 -0.43
CA PRO A 89 1.78 -8.97 -1.28
C PRO A 89 3.04 -8.10 -1.42
N LYS A 90 2.88 -6.76 -1.52
CA LYS A 90 4.01 -5.84 -1.59
C LYS A 90 4.75 -5.72 -0.26
N PHE A 91 4.06 -5.76 0.88
CA PHE A 91 4.72 -5.76 2.20
C PHE A 91 5.55 -7.02 2.41
N ILE A 92 5.00 -8.19 2.07
CA ILE A 92 5.67 -9.48 2.16
C ILE A 92 6.91 -9.51 1.24
N PHE A 93 6.75 -9.10 -0.02
CA PHE A 93 7.86 -9.02 -0.97
C PHE A 93 8.94 -8.03 -0.54
N THR A 94 8.54 -6.89 0.04
CA THR A 94 9.48 -5.89 0.61
C THR A 94 10.28 -6.49 1.76
N ALA A 95 9.63 -7.23 2.66
CA ALA A 95 10.30 -7.90 3.77
C ALA A 95 11.31 -8.94 3.28
N LYS A 96 10.92 -9.77 2.30
CA LYS A 96 11.80 -10.74 1.63
C LYS A 96 13.03 -10.05 1.02
N SER A 97 12.80 -8.97 0.27
CA SER A 97 13.86 -8.24 -0.46
C SER A 97 14.88 -7.57 0.47
N LEU A 98 14.44 -7.09 1.63
CA LEU A 98 15.29 -6.36 2.57
C LEU A 98 15.99 -7.26 3.60
N PHE A 99 15.33 -8.35 4.02
CA PHE A 99 15.72 -9.13 5.20
C PHE A 99 15.78 -10.64 4.96
N GLY A 100 15.46 -11.12 3.75
CA GLY A 100 15.50 -12.53 3.36
C GLY A 100 14.21 -13.30 3.64
N ASP A 101 14.22 -14.60 3.31
CA ASP A 101 13.03 -15.45 3.34
C ASP A 101 12.40 -15.58 4.74
N THR A 102 13.19 -15.64 5.82
CA THR A 102 12.65 -15.70 7.19
C THR A 102 11.81 -14.47 7.53
N ALA A 103 12.15 -13.29 7.01
CA ALA A 103 11.37 -12.08 7.23
C ALA A 103 10.07 -12.05 6.43
N GLU A 104 10.07 -12.69 5.25
CA GLU A 104 8.86 -12.92 4.45
C GLU A 104 7.82 -13.65 5.29
N PHE A 105 8.20 -14.79 5.89
CA PHE A 105 7.32 -15.60 6.73
C PHE A 105 6.82 -14.83 7.97
N ILE A 106 7.69 -14.07 8.66
CA ILE A 106 7.27 -13.27 9.83
C ILE A 106 6.20 -12.24 9.45
N VAL A 107 6.41 -11.51 8.35
CA VAL A 107 5.46 -10.46 7.91
C VAL A 107 4.18 -11.08 7.34
N GLU A 108 4.30 -12.20 6.64
CA GLU A 108 3.17 -12.99 6.15
C GLU A 108 2.24 -13.42 7.30
N GLU A 109 2.80 -13.99 8.37
CA GLU A 109 2.04 -14.41 9.56
C GLU A 109 1.29 -13.24 10.19
N LEU A 110 1.96 -12.09 10.37
CA LEU A 110 1.32 -10.89 10.93
C LEU A 110 0.24 -10.31 10.00
N CYS A 111 0.41 -10.39 8.68
CA CYS A 111 -0.58 -9.95 7.70
C CYS A 111 -1.87 -10.79 7.79
N PHE A 112 -1.73 -12.12 7.83
CA PHE A 112 -2.87 -13.04 7.78
C PHE A 112 -3.56 -13.27 9.11
N HIS A 113 -2.82 -13.25 10.22
CA HIS A 113 -3.37 -13.52 11.54
C HIS A 113 -3.61 -12.26 12.38
N GLY A 114 -3.01 -11.12 12.04
CA GLY A 114 -3.18 -9.88 12.78
C GLY A 114 -2.28 -9.79 14.02
N ASN A 115 -2.87 -9.64 15.19
CA ASN A 115 -2.14 -9.36 16.43
C ASN A 115 -1.58 -10.66 17.04
N LEU A 116 -0.28 -10.92 16.89
CA LEU A 116 0.37 -12.14 17.41
C LEU A 116 1.44 -11.84 18.46
N SER A 117 1.67 -12.80 19.35
CA SER A 117 2.84 -12.80 20.24
C SER A 117 4.08 -13.36 19.50
N LEU A 118 5.28 -13.08 20.00
CA LEU A 118 6.50 -13.62 19.40
C LEU A 118 6.53 -15.15 19.43
N ASP A 119 6.03 -15.76 20.50
CA ASP A 119 5.97 -17.22 20.65
C ASP A 119 4.99 -17.84 19.66
N ASP A 120 3.85 -17.20 19.41
CA ASP A 120 2.89 -17.64 18.40
C ASP A 120 3.46 -17.56 16.99
N ILE A 121 4.19 -16.48 16.67
CA ILE A 121 4.86 -16.31 15.37
C ILE A 121 5.88 -17.44 15.17
N VAL A 122 6.76 -17.67 16.13
CA VAL A 122 7.77 -18.75 16.06
C VAL A 122 7.09 -20.10 15.88
N LYS A 123 6.04 -20.38 16.67
CA LYS A 123 5.30 -21.64 16.59
C LYS A 123 4.67 -21.83 15.22
N ASN A 124 3.96 -20.83 14.69
CA ASN A 124 3.31 -20.93 13.39
C ASN A 124 4.32 -21.16 12.25
N ILE A 125 5.44 -20.43 12.26
CA ILE A 125 6.48 -20.58 11.24
C ILE A 125 7.07 -22.00 11.32
N THR A 126 7.45 -22.47 12.51
CA THR A 126 7.99 -23.84 12.66
C THR A 126 7.02 -24.92 12.19
N MET A 127 5.72 -24.79 12.50
CA MET A 127 4.69 -25.73 12.04
C MET A 127 4.50 -25.70 10.52
N LYS A 128 4.59 -24.54 9.88
CA LYS A 128 4.51 -24.41 8.42
C LYS A 128 5.73 -25.04 7.73
N THR A 129 6.93 -24.80 8.25
CA THR A 129 8.17 -25.36 7.68
C THR A 129 8.20 -26.89 7.78
N ASP A 130 7.73 -27.44 8.91
CA ASP A 130 7.62 -28.89 9.11
C ASP A 130 6.59 -29.54 8.15
N ALA A 131 5.52 -28.82 7.81
CA ALA A 131 4.45 -29.34 6.95
C ALA A 131 4.80 -29.32 5.45
N GLU A 132 5.62 -28.38 5.01
CA GLU A 132 5.97 -28.20 3.58
C GLU A 132 7.15 -29.07 3.11
N GLY A 133 7.81 -29.82 4.01
CA GLY A 133 8.94 -30.69 3.63
C GLY A 133 10.10 -29.94 2.95
N ASN A 134 10.13 -28.62 3.07
CA ASN A 134 11.11 -27.78 2.41
C ASN A 134 12.46 -27.95 3.13
N ASN A 135 13.52 -28.23 2.37
CA ASN A 135 14.90 -28.44 2.87
C ASN A 135 15.52 -27.23 3.60
N GLN A 136 14.76 -26.15 3.83
CA GLN A 136 15.14 -25.03 4.69
C GLN A 136 14.41 -25.16 6.02
N ASN A 137 14.92 -26.04 6.89
CA ASN A 137 14.40 -26.18 8.24
C ASN A 137 14.77 -24.91 9.04
N ILE A 138 13.95 -23.86 8.96
CA ILE A 138 14.20 -22.56 9.61
C ILE A 138 14.23 -22.79 11.12
N LYS A 139 15.42 -22.72 11.70
CA LYS A 139 15.60 -22.94 13.13
C LYS A 139 14.99 -21.78 13.90
N LYS A 140 14.40 -22.07 15.06
CA LYS A 140 13.90 -21.08 16.03
C LYS A 140 14.95 -19.99 16.35
N GLU A 141 16.22 -20.36 16.32
CA GLU A 141 17.37 -19.49 16.57
C GLU A 141 17.57 -18.41 15.49
N GLU A 142 17.11 -18.62 14.26
CA GLU A 142 17.25 -17.68 13.14
C GLU A 142 16.12 -16.64 13.09
N ILE A 143 14.94 -16.98 13.61
CA ILE A 143 13.76 -16.10 13.60
C ILE A 143 13.96 -14.90 14.53
N HIS A 144 14.49 -15.14 15.74
CA HIS A 144 14.65 -14.10 16.76
C HIS A 144 15.53 -12.91 16.34
N PRO A 145 16.75 -13.08 15.79
CA PRO A 145 17.58 -11.95 15.38
C PRO A 145 16.94 -11.14 14.24
N ILE A 146 16.26 -11.80 13.31
CA ILE A 146 15.57 -11.14 12.19
C ILE A 146 14.36 -10.37 12.70
N PHE A 147 13.62 -10.93 13.66
CA PHE A 147 12.51 -10.24 14.32
C PHE A 147 13.00 -8.97 15.04
N ILE A 148 14.09 -9.05 15.81
CA ILE A 148 14.70 -7.87 16.45
C ILE A 148 15.07 -6.83 15.40
N LYS A 149 15.65 -7.24 14.27
CA LYS A 149 16.02 -6.33 13.18
C LYS A 149 14.79 -5.61 12.61
N LEU A 150 13.71 -6.34 12.30
CA LEU A 150 12.45 -5.78 11.80
C LEU A 150 11.82 -4.77 12.76
N VAL A 151 11.89 -5.05 14.07
CA VAL A 151 11.42 -4.13 15.11
C VAL A 151 12.34 -2.90 15.20
N SER A 152 13.66 -3.09 15.15
CA SER A 152 14.64 -1.99 15.22
C SER A 152 14.53 -1.02 14.03
N GLU A 153 14.23 -1.55 12.84
CA GLU A 153 13.99 -0.77 11.62
C GLU A 153 12.53 -0.30 11.47
N GLN A 154 11.73 -0.48 12.52
CA GLN A 154 10.36 0.02 12.68
C GLN A 154 9.32 -0.57 11.72
N PHE A 155 9.60 -1.71 11.07
CA PHE A 155 8.62 -2.40 10.22
C PHE A 155 7.55 -3.13 11.05
N ILE A 156 7.90 -3.54 12.26
CA ILE A 156 7.01 -4.13 13.24
C ILE A 156 6.98 -3.22 14.48
N LYS A 157 5.80 -3.01 15.05
CA LYS A 157 5.63 -2.25 16.29
C LYS A 157 4.79 -3.03 17.29
N ARG A 158 4.97 -2.75 18.58
CA ARG A 158 4.14 -3.33 19.64
C ARG A 158 2.71 -2.82 19.56
N PHE A 159 1.74 -3.70 19.81
CA PHE A 159 0.34 -3.32 19.97
C PHE A 159 0.18 -2.39 21.18
N PRO A 160 -0.65 -1.34 21.11
CA PRO A 160 -0.89 -0.44 22.22
C PRO A 160 -1.26 -1.17 23.51
N SER A 161 -0.57 -0.86 24.61
CA SER A 161 -0.90 -1.43 25.93
C SER A 161 -2.15 -0.77 26.51
N VAL A 162 -2.90 -1.53 27.31
CA VAL A 162 -4.03 -1.00 28.07
C VAL A 162 -3.49 -0.16 29.23
N VAL A 163 -3.78 1.15 29.23
CA VAL A 163 -3.32 2.09 30.26
C VAL A 163 -4.37 2.28 31.36
N GLY A 164 -5.64 2.08 31.04
CA GLY A 164 -6.74 2.15 31.99
C GLY A 164 -8.03 1.59 31.41
N VAL A 165 -9.05 1.49 32.25
CA VAL A 165 -10.41 1.11 31.84
C VAL A 165 -11.32 2.26 32.21
N GLU A 166 -11.78 3.03 31.23
CA GLU A 166 -12.82 4.04 31.43
C GLU A 166 -14.16 3.43 31.03
N ASP A 167 -15.14 3.53 31.94
CA ASP A 167 -16.49 2.98 31.74
C ASP A 167 -16.50 1.53 31.22
N GLY A 168 -15.65 0.66 31.76
CA GLY A 168 -15.58 -0.75 31.34
C GLY A 168 -15.01 -1.00 29.94
N VAL A 169 -14.44 0.03 29.29
CA VAL A 169 -13.78 -0.05 27.99
C VAL A 169 -12.27 0.19 28.17
N PRO A 170 -11.40 -0.72 27.70
CA PRO A 170 -9.95 -0.53 27.80
C PRO A 170 -9.50 0.65 26.93
N ILE A 171 -8.76 1.57 27.53
CA ILE A 171 -8.07 2.64 26.83
C ILE A 171 -6.67 2.16 26.48
N PHE A 172 -6.43 2.15 25.18
CA PHE A 172 -5.15 1.83 24.60
C PHE A 172 -4.31 3.10 24.46
N SER A 173 -3.05 3.05 24.89
CA SER A 173 -2.12 4.16 24.64
C SER A 173 -0.76 3.63 24.18
N GLU A 174 -0.27 4.23 23.10
CA GLU A 174 1.05 3.96 22.53
C GLU A 174 2.13 4.58 23.43
N GLN A 175 2.79 3.74 24.23
CA GLN A 175 3.96 4.15 24.99
C GLN A 175 5.15 4.29 24.05
N LYS A 176 5.47 5.54 23.63
CA LYS A 176 6.55 5.88 22.67
C LYS A 176 7.90 5.17 22.91
N HIS A 177 8.24 4.93 24.17
CA HIS A 177 9.49 4.29 24.58
C HIS A 177 9.50 2.76 24.40
N ASN A 178 8.33 2.11 24.33
CA ASN A 178 8.18 0.64 24.29
C ASN A 178 7.74 0.10 22.92
N LEU A 179 7.48 0.94 21.92
CA LEU A 179 6.96 0.48 20.62
C LEU A 179 7.94 -0.42 19.85
N TYR A 180 9.23 -0.18 20.01
CA TYR A 180 10.30 -0.87 19.28
C TYR A 180 11.26 -1.62 20.23
N PHE A 181 10.83 -1.82 21.48
CA PHE A 181 11.61 -2.57 22.46
C PHE A 181 11.12 -4.01 22.50
N VAL A 182 12.01 -4.95 22.16
CA VAL A 182 11.76 -6.39 22.32
C VAL A 182 12.22 -6.80 23.72
N PRO A 183 11.34 -7.34 24.58
CA PRO A 183 11.76 -7.88 25.87
C PRO A 183 12.83 -8.98 25.67
N PRO A 184 13.91 -9.01 26.48
CA PRO A 184 14.86 -10.11 26.42
C PRO A 184 14.16 -11.43 26.77
N MET A 185 14.43 -12.49 25.99
CA MET A 185 13.92 -13.83 26.28
C MET A 185 14.36 -14.27 27.69
N ALA A 186 13.42 -14.86 28.43
CA ALA A 186 13.58 -15.32 29.81
C ALA A 186 14.63 -16.43 30.01
N ASP A 187 15.27 -16.91 28.94
CA ASP A 187 16.30 -17.95 28.98
C ASP A 187 17.74 -17.42 29.21
N SER A 188 17.90 -16.10 29.43
CA SER A 188 19.21 -15.46 29.67
C SER A 188 19.48 -15.07 31.13
N GLU A 189 18.56 -15.31 32.07
CA GLU A 189 18.76 -15.07 33.50
C GLU A 189 18.85 -16.38 34.31
N PRO A 190 19.82 -16.52 35.23
CA PRO A 190 19.95 -17.71 36.07
C PRO A 190 18.72 -17.90 36.99
N PRO A 191 18.35 -19.15 37.31
CA PRO A 191 17.04 -19.55 37.83
C PRO A 191 16.66 -19.06 39.24
N GLU A 192 17.49 -18.24 39.90
CA GLU A 192 17.34 -17.88 41.31
C GLU A 192 16.47 -16.63 41.57
N LYS A 193 15.94 -15.97 40.54
CA LYS A 193 15.00 -14.84 40.69
C LYS A 193 13.57 -15.11 40.20
N ARG A 194 13.16 -16.38 40.10
CA ARG A 194 11.72 -16.71 39.92
C ARG A 194 10.96 -16.52 41.24
N GLN A 195 10.81 -15.26 41.67
CA GLN A 195 9.81 -14.91 42.66
C GLN A 195 8.45 -14.88 41.98
N LYS A 196 7.54 -15.72 42.49
CA LYS A 196 6.11 -15.82 42.13
C LYS A 196 5.47 -14.43 42.17
N THR A 197 5.46 -13.77 41.03
CA THR A 197 4.57 -12.65 40.74
C THR A 197 3.52 -13.22 39.81
N GLU A 198 2.25 -12.97 40.13
CA GLU A 198 1.07 -13.59 39.55
C GLU A 198 1.12 -13.67 38.00
N GLU A 199 0.65 -14.80 37.47
CA GLU A 199 0.56 -15.18 36.06
C GLU A 199 -0.37 -14.26 35.23
N THR A 200 0.01 -13.00 35.10
CA THR A 200 -0.28 -12.20 33.91
C THR A 200 1.05 -11.73 33.37
N GLU A 201 1.79 -12.66 32.75
CA GLU A 201 2.81 -12.28 31.80
C GLU A 201 2.14 -11.29 30.83
N ASN A 202 2.63 -10.06 30.78
CA ASN A 202 2.12 -9.03 29.89
C ASN A 202 2.31 -9.52 28.45
N LEU A 203 1.32 -10.24 27.90
CA LEU A 203 1.35 -10.81 26.56
C LEU A 203 1.62 -9.67 25.56
N VAL A 204 2.85 -9.63 25.05
CA VAL A 204 3.28 -8.59 24.13
C VAL A 204 2.82 -8.98 22.74
N LEU A 205 1.76 -8.32 22.28
CA LEU A 205 1.28 -8.47 20.91
C LEU A 205 2.04 -7.52 19.97
N TRP A 206 2.30 -7.99 18.77
CA TRP A 206 3.02 -7.29 17.72
C TRP A 206 2.13 -7.07 16.51
N ILE A 207 2.33 -5.94 15.84
CA ILE A 207 1.57 -5.51 14.67
C ILE A 207 2.49 -4.94 13.60
N ILE A 208 2.03 -5.02 12.35
CA ILE A 208 2.70 -4.40 11.22
C ILE A 208 2.59 -2.89 11.32
N ASN A 209 3.72 -2.20 11.10
CA ASN A 209 3.74 -0.76 10.98
C ASN A 209 3.50 -0.34 9.52
N TYR A 210 2.23 -0.18 9.14
CA TYR A 210 1.86 0.22 7.78
C TYR A 210 2.51 1.54 7.33
N ASP A 211 2.69 2.50 8.24
CA ASP A 211 3.34 3.78 7.93
C ASP A 211 4.77 3.59 7.44
N ARG A 212 5.54 2.71 8.10
CA ARG A 212 6.92 2.43 7.70
C ARG A 212 6.99 1.81 6.30
N PHE A 213 6.11 0.86 6.01
CA PHE A 213 6.01 0.27 4.67
C PHE A 213 5.58 1.30 3.62
N HIS A 214 4.60 2.16 3.92
CA HIS A 214 4.19 3.22 3.00
C HIS A 214 5.35 4.19 2.71
N ARG A 215 6.13 4.58 3.71
CA ARG A 215 7.32 5.42 3.50
C ARG A 215 8.33 4.74 2.59
N TYR A 216 8.65 3.48 2.83
CA TYR A 216 9.57 2.72 1.99
C TYR A 216 9.06 2.59 0.54
N LEU A 217 7.78 2.23 0.35
CA LEU A 217 7.17 2.10 -0.98
C LEU A 217 7.16 3.44 -1.73
N ARG A 218 6.87 4.55 -1.04
CA ARG A 218 6.98 5.91 -1.60
C ARG A 218 8.40 6.19 -2.08
N ASP A 219 9.39 5.87 -1.26
CA ASP A 219 10.80 6.14 -1.57
C ASP A 219 11.29 5.31 -2.77
N CYS A 220 10.85 4.05 -2.88
CA CYS A 220 11.08 3.21 -4.05
C CYS A 220 10.45 3.82 -5.31
N GLN A 221 9.20 4.28 -5.24
CA GLN A 221 8.49 4.88 -6.37
C GLN A 221 9.18 6.16 -6.87
N ILE A 222 9.66 7.00 -5.95
CA ILE A 222 10.46 8.19 -6.30
C ILE A 222 11.77 7.77 -6.97
N ALA A 223 12.48 6.78 -6.42
CA ALA A 223 13.75 6.31 -6.99
C ALA A 223 13.59 5.71 -8.40
N THR A 224 12.58 4.87 -8.62
CA THR A 224 12.27 4.29 -9.94
C THR A 224 11.90 5.36 -10.97
N ALA A 225 11.35 6.49 -10.55
CA ALA A 225 11.10 7.62 -11.44
C ALA A 225 12.41 8.21 -12.02
N PHE A 226 13.46 8.28 -11.20
CA PHE A 226 14.78 8.75 -11.62
C PHE A 226 15.51 7.72 -12.49
N GLU A 227 15.29 6.43 -12.26
CA GLU A 227 15.84 5.36 -13.10
C GLU A 227 15.41 5.49 -14.57
N ARG A 228 14.13 5.81 -14.81
CA ARG A 228 13.58 5.98 -16.17
C ARG A 228 14.03 7.27 -16.85
N ARG A 229 14.46 8.27 -16.08
CA ARG A 229 14.79 9.62 -16.58
C ARG A 229 16.28 9.85 -16.76
N ILE A 230 17.10 9.28 -15.88
CA ILE A 230 18.55 9.46 -15.86
C ILE A 230 19.21 8.09 -16.10
N ASP A 231 19.41 7.31 -15.05
CA ASP A 231 20.03 6.00 -15.09
C ASP A 231 19.84 5.23 -13.76
N SER A 232 20.34 3.99 -13.73
CA SER A 232 20.30 3.13 -12.53
C SER A 232 21.16 3.68 -11.38
N ASN A 233 22.27 4.37 -11.65
CA ASN A 233 23.10 4.95 -10.59
C ASN A 233 22.38 6.09 -9.87
N ALA A 234 21.64 6.94 -10.60
CA ALA A 234 20.82 7.99 -10.02
C ALA A 234 19.73 7.41 -9.10
N CYS A 235 19.12 6.29 -9.48
CA CYS A 235 18.15 5.56 -8.65
C CYS A 235 18.77 5.16 -7.30
N GLU A 236 19.94 4.55 -7.31
CA GLU A 236 20.63 4.14 -6.09
C GLU A 236 21.10 5.33 -5.23
N ILE A 237 21.58 6.41 -5.85
CA ILE A 237 21.92 7.66 -5.13
C ILE A 237 20.69 8.20 -4.39
N ILE A 238 19.53 8.27 -5.05
CA ILE A 238 18.29 8.75 -4.43
C ILE A 238 17.84 7.81 -3.30
N LYS A 239 17.94 6.48 -3.48
CA LYS A 239 17.67 5.52 -2.40
C LYS A 239 18.56 5.75 -1.19
N ILE A 240 19.85 6.02 -1.40
CA ILE A 240 20.79 6.32 -0.31
C ILE A 240 20.40 7.62 0.41
N ILE A 241 20.08 8.69 -0.33
CA ILE A 241 19.64 9.97 0.24
C ILE A 241 18.37 9.77 1.09
N LEU A 242 17.39 9.03 0.57
CA LEU A 242 16.13 8.76 1.27
C LEU A 242 16.38 7.89 2.52
N ARG A 243 17.20 6.82 2.42
CA ARG A 243 17.59 5.97 3.55
C ARG A 243 18.24 6.76 4.69
N ILE A 244 19.16 7.67 4.39
CA ILE A 244 19.76 8.55 5.40
C ILE A 244 18.69 9.47 6.01
N SER A 245 17.80 9.99 5.17
CA SER A 245 16.71 10.87 5.59
C SER A 245 15.72 10.19 6.53
N GLU A 246 15.52 8.87 6.45
CA GLU A 246 14.60 8.12 7.31
C GLU A 246 14.91 8.27 8.81
N THR A 247 16.20 8.31 9.16
CA THR A 247 16.64 8.44 10.57
C THR A 247 16.48 9.85 11.12
N ARG A 248 16.39 10.85 10.24
CA ARG A 248 16.45 12.27 10.59
C ARG A 248 15.10 12.97 10.48
N THR A 249 14.21 12.47 9.64
CA THR A 249 13.00 13.17 9.22
C THR A 249 11.78 12.60 9.93
N ASP A 250 10.94 13.46 10.49
CA ASP A 250 9.65 13.05 11.03
C ASP A 250 8.75 12.48 9.92
N PRO A 251 7.91 11.47 10.18
CA PRO A 251 7.07 10.82 9.17
C PRO A 251 6.16 11.78 8.38
N ASN A 252 5.74 12.88 8.99
CA ASN A 252 4.82 13.86 8.42
C ASN A 252 5.51 15.12 7.86
N CYS A 253 6.84 15.14 7.75
CA CYS A 253 7.55 16.30 7.22
C CYS A 253 7.38 16.41 5.71
N THR A 254 7.15 17.64 5.22
CA THR A 254 6.96 17.96 3.79
C THR A 254 8.26 17.94 3.00
N SER A 255 9.43 17.99 3.63
CA SER A 255 10.71 17.86 2.93
C SER A 255 11.70 17.11 3.80
N THR A 256 12.61 16.37 3.17
CA THR A 256 13.67 15.71 3.93
C THR A 256 14.64 16.74 4.52
N LYS A 257 15.27 16.38 5.64
CA LYS A 257 16.36 17.22 6.17
C LYS A 257 17.55 17.18 5.22
N GLY A 258 18.24 18.31 5.08
CA GLY A 258 19.39 18.44 4.18
C GLY A 258 20.51 17.45 4.52
N ILE A 259 21.05 16.80 3.50
CA ILE A 259 22.18 15.87 3.57
C ILE A 259 23.38 16.52 2.87
N SER A 260 24.55 16.44 3.52
CA SER A 260 25.81 16.95 2.97
C SER A 260 26.50 15.92 2.10
N MET A 261 27.24 16.38 1.08
CA MET A 261 28.08 15.52 0.22
C MET A 261 29.14 14.72 0.97
N ILE A 262 29.59 15.20 2.12
CA ILE A 262 30.57 14.51 2.97
C ILE A 262 29.99 13.19 3.49
N GLU A 263 28.69 13.16 3.80
CA GLU A 263 28.01 11.97 4.31
C GLU A 263 27.66 10.99 3.19
N LEU A 264 27.35 11.50 2.00
CA LEU A 264 26.98 10.69 0.84
C LEU A 264 28.19 9.98 0.22
N SER A 265 29.30 10.70 0.05
CA SER A 265 30.49 10.17 -0.65
C SER A 265 31.06 8.85 -0.12
N PRO A 266 31.17 8.58 1.20
CA PRO A 266 31.67 7.29 1.67
C PRO A 266 30.68 6.14 1.41
N ILE A 267 29.38 6.40 1.49
CA ILE A 267 28.33 5.39 1.31
C ILE A 267 28.21 5.05 -0.18
N THR A 268 28.15 6.06 -1.05
CA THR A 268 28.11 5.85 -2.51
C THR A 268 29.38 5.20 -3.03
N LYS A 269 30.55 5.49 -2.44
CA LYS A 269 31.80 4.82 -2.81
C LYS A 269 31.79 3.34 -2.41
N LYS A 270 31.21 2.99 -1.26
CA LYS A 270 31.11 1.61 -0.78
C LYS A 270 30.11 0.79 -1.60
N GLU A 271 28.96 1.36 -1.94
CA GLU A 271 27.88 0.63 -2.62
C GLU A 271 28.00 0.68 -4.15
N LEU A 272 28.44 1.80 -4.73
CA LEU A 272 28.46 2.01 -6.19
C LEU A 272 29.88 2.17 -6.78
N GLY A 273 30.92 2.28 -5.94
CA GLY A 273 32.29 2.52 -6.41
C GLY A 273 32.50 3.89 -7.06
N ILE A 274 31.57 4.83 -6.90
CA ILE A 274 31.57 6.14 -7.58
C ILE A 274 32.55 7.11 -6.90
N SER A 275 33.37 7.81 -7.70
CA SER A 275 34.25 8.89 -7.22
C SER A 275 33.46 10.15 -6.85
N LYS A 276 33.99 10.97 -5.95
CA LYS A 276 33.37 12.22 -5.49
C LYS A 276 33.06 13.20 -6.63
N ASP A 277 33.91 13.24 -7.64
CA ASP A 277 33.73 14.14 -8.80
C ASP A 277 32.51 13.75 -9.62
N ILE A 278 32.34 12.44 -9.85
CA ILE A 278 31.20 11.87 -10.59
C ILE A 278 29.91 12.06 -9.78
N LEU A 279 29.97 11.87 -8.46
CA LEU A 279 28.81 12.13 -7.59
C LEU A 279 28.36 13.60 -7.67
N THR A 280 29.30 14.54 -7.73
CA THR A 280 29.00 15.98 -7.86
C THR A 280 28.33 16.30 -9.20
N GLN A 281 28.75 15.64 -10.27
CA GLN A 281 28.09 15.73 -11.58
C GLN A 281 26.65 15.19 -11.52
N TYR A 282 26.44 14.00 -10.92
CA TYR A 282 25.10 13.44 -10.74
C TYR A 282 24.19 14.35 -9.91
N MET A 283 24.68 14.92 -8.81
CA MET A 283 23.88 15.83 -8.00
C MET A 283 23.51 17.12 -8.74
N SER A 284 24.41 17.64 -9.58
CA SER A 284 24.11 18.80 -10.41
C SER A 284 23.02 18.48 -11.43
N LEU A 285 23.12 17.31 -12.08
CA LEU A 285 22.11 16.82 -13.02
C LEU A 285 20.76 16.55 -12.35
N LEU A 286 20.77 16.01 -11.12
CA LEU A 286 19.55 15.77 -10.32
C LEU A 286 18.83 17.07 -9.91
N VAL A 287 19.58 18.15 -9.64
CA VAL A 287 19.02 19.46 -9.31
C VAL A 287 18.48 20.18 -10.55
N GLU A 288 19.16 20.03 -11.70
CA GLU A 288 18.73 20.64 -12.97
C GLU A 288 17.55 19.92 -13.62
N ASP A 289 17.17 18.74 -13.14
CA ASP A 289 16.12 17.96 -13.75
C ASP A 289 14.74 18.66 -13.67
N SER A 290 14.00 18.59 -14.77
CA SER A 290 12.60 18.99 -14.91
C SER A 290 11.63 18.40 -13.87
N PHE A 291 12.02 17.29 -13.22
CA PHE A 291 11.26 16.70 -12.11
C PHE A 291 11.34 17.55 -10.83
N ASN A 292 12.34 18.44 -10.69
CA ASN A 292 12.48 19.47 -9.64
C ASN A 292 12.18 18.96 -8.21
N CYS A 293 12.66 17.75 -7.91
CA CYS A 293 12.46 17.11 -6.61
C CYS A 293 13.65 17.29 -5.67
N VAL A 294 14.86 17.42 -6.21
CA VAL A 294 16.08 17.61 -5.42
C VAL A 294 16.34 19.11 -5.29
N ILE A 295 16.28 19.61 -4.06
CA ILE A 295 16.52 21.01 -3.72
C ILE A 295 17.90 21.14 -3.09
N LYS A 296 18.69 22.09 -3.59
CA LYS A 296 19.94 22.51 -2.96
C LYS A 296 19.62 23.59 -1.91
N LEU A 297 19.77 23.26 -0.62
CA LEU A 297 19.38 24.15 0.49
C LEU A 297 20.44 25.20 0.82
N ALA A 298 21.72 24.85 0.73
CA ALA A 298 22.82 25.76 0.98
C ALA A 298 24.03 25.46 0.09
N ASP A 299 24.70 26.53 -0.33
CA ASP A 299 25.96 26.49 -1.11
C ASP A 299 27.21 26.49 -0.22
N SER A 300 27.04 26.76 1.08
CA SER A 300 28.12 26.77 2.06
C SER A 300 28.44 25.35 2.54
N GLY A 301 29.58 24.82 2.12
CA GLY A 301 30.09 23.50 2.52
C GLY A 301 29.62 22.37 1.59
N GLU A 302 30.35 22.16 0.49
CA GLU A 302 30.18 21.08 -0.52
C GLU A 302 28.74 20.83 -1.06
N GLY A 303 27.77 21.67 -0.75
CA GLY A 303 26.36 21.51 -1.12
C GLY A 303 25.57 20.63 -0.13
N THR A 304 24.45 21.15 0.36
CA THR A 304 23.44 20.37 1.09
C THR A 304 22.22 20.15 0.22
N TYR A 305 21.77 18.90 0.15
CA TYR A 305 20.68 18.46 -0.74
C TYR A 305 19.53 17.89 0.08
N ALA A 306 18.31 18.22 -0.32
CA ALA A 306 17.07 17.69 0.25
C ALA A 306 16.12 17.26 -0.86
N ILE A 307 15.18 16.38 -0.55
CA ILE A 307 14.15 15.93 -1.48
C ILE A 307 12.80 16.51 -1.03
N ASP A 308 12.14 17.20 -1.95
CA ASP A 308 10.79 17.74 -1.80
C ASP A 308 9.77 16.64 -2.13
N LEU A 309 9.22 16.04 -1.08
CA LEU A 309 8.30 14.89 -1.19
C LEU A 309 6.96 15.29 -1.85
N PRO A 310 6.28 16.40 -1.48
CA PRO A 310 5.08 16.89 -2.15
C PRO A 310 5.27 17.12 -3.64
N LYS A 311 6.36 17.77 -4.06
CA LYS A 311 6.63 17.98 -5.49
C LYS A 311 6.89 16.66 -6.20
N ALA A 312 7.64 15.75 -5.60
CA ALA A 312 7.89 14.43 -6.16
C ALA A 312 6.58 13.66 -6.37
N MET A 313 5.72 13.58 -5.36
CA MET A 313 4.45 12.87 -5.47
C MET A 313 3.49 13.52 -6.47
N LYS A 314 3.47 14.87 -6.54
CA LYS A 314 2.64 15.59 -7.52
C LYS A 314 3.12 15.36 -8.95
N ASN A 315 4.43 15.34 -9.18
CA ASN A 315 5.00 15.08 -10.50
C ASN A 315 4.83 13.62 -10.92
N LEU A 316 4.95 12.67 -9.99
CA LEU A 316 4.58 11.27 -10.23
C LEU A 316 3.12 11.15 -10.64
N ALA A 317 2.20 11.69 -9.83
CA ALA A 317 0.77 11.65 -10.13
C ALA A 317 0.47 12.27 -11.50
N THR A 318 1.12 13.39 -11.83
CA THR A 318 0.97 14.05 -13.14
C THR A 318 1.43 13.15 -14.28
N SER A 319 2.58 12.48 -14.15
CA SER A 319 3.08 11.52 -15.15
C SER A 319 2.13 10.33 -15.38
N HIS A 320 1.51 9.81 -14.31
CA HIS A 320 0.50 8.76 -14.44
C HIS A 320 -0.81 9.27 -15.07
N ILE A 321 -1.27 10.46 -14.71
CA ILE A 321 -2.44 11.11 -15.33
C ILE A 321 -2.20 11.34 -16.82
N GLU A 322 -1.00 11.79 -17.18
CA GLU A 322 -0.55 11.97 -18.57
C GLU A 322 -0.66 10.66 -19.36
N SER A 323 -0.13 9.56 -18.81
CA SER A 323 -0.22 8.22 -19.41
C SER A 323 -1.67 7.78 -19.61
N ILE A 324 -2.54 7.98 -18.61
CA ILE A 324 -3.98 7.63 -18.69
C ILE A 324 -4.67 8.42 -19.81
N ILE A 325 -4.36 9.72 -19.95
CA ILE A 325 -4.95 10.56 -20.99
C ILE A 325 -4.47 10.13 -22.37
N GLN A 326 -3.18 9.79 -22.51
CA GLN A 326 -2.62 9.31 -23.76
C GLN A 326 -3.28 8.01 -24.23
N GLU A 327 -3.49 7.05 -23.33
CA GLU A 327 -4.16 5.78 -23.66
C GLU A 327 -5.65 5.97 -23.98
N LYS A 328 -6.34 6.84 -23.23
CA LYS A 328 -7.80 6.98 -23.34
C LYS A 328 -8.25 7.88 -24.49
N PHE A 329 -7.55 8.98 -24.73
CA PHE A 329 -7.94 10.00 -25.72
C PHE A 329 -6.96 10.12 -26.90
N GLY A 330 -5.82 9.42 -26.83
CA GLY A 330 -4.78 9.44 -27.85
C GLY A 330 -3.78 10.59 -27.69
N SER A 331 -2.75 10.57 -28.53
CA SER A 331 -1.61 11.50 -28.48
C SER A 331 -1.99 12.97 -28.76
N LYS A 332 -3.03 13.21 -29.54
CA LYS A 332 -3.55 14.56 -29.86
C LYS A 332 -4.14 15.24 -28.62
N ALA A 333 -4.96 14.53 -27.86
CA ALA A 333 -5.54 15.04 -26.62
C ALA A 333 -4.48 15.20 -25.53
N PHE A 334 -3.50 14.29 -25.47
CA PHE A 334 -2.34 14.43 -24.60
C PHE A 334 -1.58 15.75 -24.86
N ARG A 335 -1.41 16.16 -26.12
CA ARG A 335 -0.79 17.44 -26.46
C ARG A 335 -1.59 18.64 -25.94
N ILE A 336 -2.92 18.62 -26.08
CA ILE A 336 -3.82 19.64 -25.53
C ILE A 336 -3.65 19.71 -24.01
N PHE A 337 -3.67 18.56 -23.33
CA PHE A 337 -3.49 18.46 -21.89
C PHE A 337 -2.15 19.05 -21.42
N LYS A 338 -1.05 18.73 -22.12
CA LYS A 338 0.28 19.22 -21.78
C LYS A 338 0.41 20.73 -21.94
N VAL A 339 -0.20 21.30 -22.99
CA VAL A 339 -0.25 22.75 -23.18
C VAL A 339 -1.04 23.44 -22.06
N LEU A 340 -2.16 22.85 -21.63
CA LEU A 340 -2.94 23.36 -20.50
C LEU A 340 -2.15 23.29 -19.18
N LEU A 341 -1.39 22.22 -18.97
CA LEU A 341 -0.57 22.06 -17.78
C LEU A 341 0.56 23.09 -17.69
N LEU A 342 1.22 23.40 -18.82
CA LEU A 342 2.32 24.36 -18.88
C LEU A 342 1.86 25.83 -18.75
N ASN A 343 0.75 26.18 -19.39
CA ASN A 343 0.28 27.56 -19.47
C ASN A 343 -0.79 27.91 -18.42
N GLY A 344 -1.34 26.92 -17.72
CA GLY A 344 -2.39 27.08 -16.72
C GLY A 344 -3.76 27.35 -17.34
N ASN A 345 -4.23 28.60 -17.26
CA ASN A 345 -5.56 28.98 -17.71
C ASN A 345 -5.51 29.53 -19.15
N LEU A 346 -6.16 28.84 -20.09
CA LEU A 346 -6.16 29.23 -21.50
C LEU A 346 -7.57 29.35 -22.08
N GLU A 347 -7.72 30.26 -23.04
CA GLU A 347 -8.92 30.36 -23.88
C GLU A 347 -8.84 29.38 -25.07
N GLN A 348 -10.00 29.01 -25.62
CA GLN A 348 -10.09 28.04 -26.71
C GLN A 348 -9.22 28.39 -27.92
N GLN A 349 -9.22 29.65 -28.37
CA GLN A 349 -8.45 30.10 -29.55
C GLN A 349 -6.94 29.91 -29.33
N LYS A 350 -6.44 30.29 -28.15
CA LYS A 350 -5.01 30.14 -27.81
C LYS A 350 -4.58 28.68 -27.73
N ILE A 351 -5.46 27.80 -27.27
CA ILE A 351 -5.19 26.35 -27.24
C ILE A 351 -5.05 25.81 -28.67
N GLU A 352 -5.96 26.18 -29.57
CA GLU A 352 -5.91 25.76 -30.98
C GLU A 352 -4.62 26.23 -31.66
N ASP A 353 -4.21 27.48 -31.42
CA ASP A 353 -2.98 28.05 -31.97
C ASP A 353 -1.71 27.35 -31.44
N CYS A 354 -1.66 27.07 -30.13
CA CYS A 354 -0.48 26.44 -29.50
C CYS A 354 -0.31 24.96 -29.85
N VAL A 355 -1.40 24.23 -30.09
CA VAL A 355 -1.37 22.75 -30.17
C VAL A 355 -1.07 22.25 -31.60
N MET A 356 -1.13 23.13 -32.62
CA MET A 356 -0.91 22.80 -34.03
C MET A 356 -1.80 21.62 -34.49
N ILE A 357 -3.06 21.60 -34.06
CA ILE A 357 -4.09 20.63 -34.43
C ILE A 357 -5.22 21.39 -35.12
N PRO A 358 -5.91 20.81 -36.13
CA PRO A 358 -7.05 21.47 -36.74
C PRO A 358 -8.11 21.90 -35.70
N ALA A 359 -8.57 23.15 -35.78
CA ALA A 359 -9.49 23.76 -34.80
C ALA A 359 -10.71 22.89 -34.49
N LYS A 360 -11.33 22.29 -35.52
CA LYS A 360 -12.49 21.40 -35.34
C LYS A 360 -12.18 20.19 -34.46
N GLU A 361 -11.03 19.55 -34.67
CA GLU A 361 -10.62 18.35 -33.94
C GLU A 361 -10.16 18.71 -32.52
N ALA A 362 -9.39 19.79 -32.35
CA ALA A 362 -8.97 20.28 -31.04
C ALA A 362 -10.17 20.62 -30.16
N LYS A 363 -11.18 21.27 -30.73
CA LYS A 363 -12.45 21.59 -30.07
C LYS A 363 -13.17 20.32 -29.60
N GLU A 364 -13.33 19.33 -30.48
CA GLU A 364 -14.01 18.07 -30.15
C GLU A 364 -13.32 17.33 -28.99
N LEU A 365 -11.98 17.22 -29.04
CA LEU A 365 -11.19 16.58 -27.99
C LEU A 365 -11.27 17.34 -26.66
N LEU A 366 -11.19 18.67 -26.69
CA LEU A 366 -11.28 19.51 -25.49
C LEU A 366 -12.62 19.32 -24.77
N TYR A 367 -13.74 19.39 -25.50
CA TYR A 367 -15.06 19.20 -24.88
C TYR A 367 -15.27 17.77 -24.40
N ARG A 368 -14.72 16.76 -25.07
CA ARG A 368 -14.75 15.37 -24.57
C ARG A 368 -13.99 15.23 -23.25
N MET A 369 -12.86 15.92 -23.08
CA MET A 369 -12.11 15.95 -21.83
C MET A 369 -12.85 16.71 -20.72
N VAL A 370 -13.59 17.77 -21.06
CA VAL A 370 -14.44 18.52 -20.13
C VAL A 370 -15.64 17.69 -19.67
N GLU A 371 -16.32 17.00 -20.58
CA GLU A 371 -17.44 16.09 -20.27
C GLU A 371 -17.01 15.02 -19.27
N GLN A 372 -15.80 14.48 -19.44
CA GLN A 372 -15.20 13.52 -18.53
C GLN A 372 -14.43 14.17 -17.38
N GLN A 373 -14.56 15.48 -17.14
CA GLN A 373 -13.98 16.25 -16.04
C GLN A 373 -12.45 16.10 -15.86
N TYR A 374 -11.71 15.85 -16.94
CA TYR A 374 -10.24 15.94 -16.94
C TYR A 374 -9.77 17.39 -17.12
N VAL A 375 -10.64 18.26 -17.64
CA VAL A 375 -10.40 19.69 -17.79
C VAL A 375 -11.55 20.44 -17.13
N SER A 376 -11.23 21.42 -16.29
CA SER A 376 -12.21 22.31 -15.69
C SER A 376 -12.39 23.57 -16.53
N VAL A 377 -13.63 24.07 -16.59
CA VAL A 377 -13.97 25.34 -17.21
C VAL A 377 -14.24 26.36 -16.11
N THR A 378 -13.52 27.47 -16.13
CA THR A 378 -13.72 28.61 -15.24
C THR A 378 -14.31 29.75 -16.04
N GLU A 379 -15.48 30.22 -15.63
CA GLU A 379 -16.18 31.33 -16.24
C GLU A 379 -15.74 32.64 -15.56
N VAL A 380 -15.17 33.56 -16.34
CA VAL A 380 -14.77 34.89 -15.86
C VAL A 380 -15.67 35.93 -16.52
N PRO A 381 -16.69 36.46 -15.82
CA PRO A 381 -17.62 37.43 -16.39
C PRO A 381 -16.96 38.81 -16.50
N LYS A 382 -17.19 39.53 -17.61
CA LYS A 382 -16.80 40.95 -17.72
C LYS A 382 -17.79 41.89 -17.00
N THR A 383 -19.04 41.45 -16.87
CA THR A 383 -20.16 42.20 -16.29
C THR A 383 -20.86 41.33 -15.26
N SER A 384 -21.46 41.95 -14.22
CA SER A 384 -22.14 41.25 -13.11
C SER A 384 -23.25 40.29 -13.54
N ASP A 385 -23.76 40.45 -14.77
CA ASP A 385 -24.90 39.69 -15.28
C ASP A 385 -24.52 38.30 -15.80
N HIS A 386 -23.23 37.91 -15.74
CA HIS A 386 -22.69 36.61 -16.17
C HIS A 386 -23.16 36.15 -17.58
N ALA A 387 -23.54 37.09 -18.45
CA ALA A 387 -24.09 36.75 -19.75
C ALA A 387 -23.04 36.04 -20.62
N PRO A 388 -23.34 34.88 -21.26
CA PRO A 388 -22.35 34.09 -22.01
C PRO A 388 -21.58 34.87 -23.08
N ARG A 389 -22.19 35.93 -23.64
CA ARG A 389 -21.56 36.81 -24.65
C ARG A 389 -20.47 37.70 -24.07
N SER A 390 -20.54 38.02 -22.79
CA SER A 390 -19.58 38.88 -22.06
C SER A 390 -18.74 38.10 -21.06
N THR A 391 -18.77 36.76 -21.09
CA THR A 391 -18.03 35.89 -20.18
C THR A 391 -16.91 35.19 -20.93
N PHE A 392 -15.71 35.18 -20.36
CA PHE A 392 -14.59 34.39 -20.85
C PHE A 392 -14.65 32.98 -20.27
N TYR A 393 -14.43 31.98 -21.12
CA TYR A 393 -14.33 30.58 -20.72
C TYR A 393 -12.86 30.19 -20.73
N LEU A 394 -12.29 30.00 -19.53
CA LEU A 394 -10.92 29.56 -19.34
C LEU A 394 -10.89 28.07 -19.03
N PHE A 395 -10.09 27.33 -19.80
CA PHE A 395 -9.84 25.92 -19.58
C PHE A 395 -8.59 25.77 -18.72
N SER A 396 -8.69 24.91 -17.71
CA SER A 396 -7.60 24.66 -16.77
C SER A 396 -7.59 23.21 -16.32
N VAL A 397 -6.42 22.76 -15.85
CA VAL A 397 -6.25 21.41 -15.29
C VAL A 397 -5.89 21.55 -13.82
N ASN A 398 -6.70 20.95 -12.95
CA ASN A 398 -6.41 20.88 -11.52
C ASN A 398 -6.00 19.47 -11.13
N ILE A 399 -4.69 19.23 -10.98
CA ILE A 399 -4.14 17.91 -10.66
C ILE A 399 -4.75 17.34 -9.38
N ASP A 400 -5.00 18.16 -8.35
CA ASP A 400 -5.53 17.68 -7.07
C ASP A 400 -6.99 17.19 -7.20
N ALA A 401 -7.79 17.89 -8.01
CA ALA A 401 -9.16 17.47 -8.32
C ALA A 401 -9.17 16.21 -9.19
N LEU A 402 -8.30 16.13 -10.20
CA LEU A 402 -8.15 14.94 -11.03
C LEU A 402 -7.68 13.74 -10.20
N ALA A 403 -6.75 13.94 -9.26
CA ALA A 403 -6.24 12.87 -8.41
C ALA A 403 -7.36 12.23 -7.57
N ARG A 404 -8.23 13.05 -6.95
CA ARG A 404 -9.40 12.57 -6.20
C ARG A 404 -10.39 11.82 -7.09
N LYS A 405 -10.65 12.34 -8.29
CA LYS A 405 -11.52 11.65 -9.25
C LYS A 405 -10.96 10.29 -9.68
N LEU A 406 -9.67 10.25 -10.00
CA LEU A 406 -9.00 9.01 -10.41
C LEU A 406 -8.89 8.02 -9.26
N GLU A 407 -8.72 8.48 -8.03
CA GLU A 407 -8.78 7.66 -6.81
C GLU A 407 -10.16 6.98 -6.71
N GLU A 408 -11.27 7.72 -6.88
CA GLU A 408 -12.61 7.14 -6.89
C GLU A 408 -12.81 6.11 -8.02
N ASN A 409 -12.25 6.39 -9.21
CA ASN A 409 -12.26 5.44 -10.32
C ASN A 409 -11.45 4.18 -9.97
N CYS A 410 -10.29 4.31 -9.32
CA CYS A 410 -9.50 3.17 -8.88
C CYS A 410 -10.29 2.31 -7.88
N TYR A 411 -11.04 2.91 -6.95
CA TYR A 411 -11.91 2.16 -6.05
C TYR A 411 -12.98 1.37 -6.79
N MET A 412 -13.59 1.96 -7.82
CA MET A 412 -14.56 1.25 -8.67
C MET A 412 -13.92 0.12 -9.46
N ILE A 413 -12.75 0.36 -10.07
CA ILE A 413 -12.02 -0.64 -10.87
C ILE A 413 -11.65 -1.83 -9.98
N LEU A 414 -11.04 -1.60 -8.83
CA LEU A 414 -10.70 -2.65 -7.88
C LEU A 414 -11.96 -3.40 -7.41
N GLY A 415 -13.03 -2.70 -7.03
CA GLY A 415 -14.28 -3.35 -6.62
C GLY A 415 -14.87 -4.26 -7.71
N ASN A 416 -14.78 -3.84 -8.98
CA ASN A 416 -15.22 -4.64 -10.12
C ASN A 416 -14.29 -5.85 -10.37
N LEU A 417 -12.97 -5.70 -10.21
CA LEU A 417 -12.01 -6.79 -10.34
C LEU A 417 -12.27 -7.87 -9.28
N TYR A 418 -12.44 -7.48 -8.02
CA TYR A 418 -12.80 -8.40 -6.92
C TYR A 418 -14.12 -9.11 -7.20
N SER A 419 -15.15 -8.38 -7.63
CA SER A 419 -16.45 -8.95 -7.98
C SER A 419 -16.35 -9.94 -9.15
N ARG A 420 -15.50 -9.65 -10.13
CA ARG A 420 -15.24 -10.52 -11.27
C ARG A 420 -14.51 -11.79 -10.85
N ARG A 421 -13.49 -11.67 -9.99
CA ARG A 421 -12.74 -12.78 -9.41
C ARG A 421 -13.66 -13.73 -8.64
N ASP A 422 -14.49 -13.19 -7.76
CA ASP A 422 -15.49 -13.96 -7.01
C ASP A 422 -16.51 -14.65 -7.92
N HIS A 423 -16.97 -13.99 -8.99
CA HIS A 423 -17.89 -14.59 -9.95
C HIS A 423 -17.27 -15.79 -10.69
N GLU A 424 -16.03 -15.66 -11.18
CA GLU A 424 -15.32 -16.76 -11.84
C GLU A 424 -15.00 -17.90 -10.87
N GLY A 425 -14.65 -17.58 -9.62
CA GLY A 425 -14.46 -18.56 -8.54
C GLY A 425 -15.72 -19.36 -8.22
N LYS A 426 -16.86 -18.69 -8.11
CA LYS A 426 -18.16 -19.35 -7.87
C LYS A 426 -18.60 -20.22 -9.03
N LYS A 427 -18.40 -19.76 -10.28
CA LYS A 427 -18.74 -20.53 -11.49
C LYS A 427 -17.90 -21.81 -11.61
N SER A 428 -16.62 -21.73 -11.27
CA SER A 428 -15.66 -22.82 -11.44
C SER A 428 -15.37 -23.60 -10.15
N LYS A 429 -16.16 -23.38 -9.09
CA LYS A 429 -15.95 -23.97 -7.76
C LYS A 429 -15.76 -25.49 -7.78
N ARG A 430 -16.63 -26.21 -8.49
CA ARG A 430 -16.55 -27.69 -8.59
C ARG A 430 -15.26 -28.17 -9.26
N LEU A 431 -14.82 -27.44 -10.28
CA LEU A 431 -13.60 -27.75 -11.03
C LEU A 431 -12.36 -27.50 -10.16
N LEU A 432 -12.32 -26.36 -9.46
CA LEU A 432 -11.23 -26.02 -8.53
C LEU A 432 -11.16 -27.00 -7.34
N GLU A 433 -12.30 -27.42 -6.77
CA GLU A 433 -12.33 -28.43 -5.71
C GLU A 433 -11.83 -29.80 -6.19
N LYS A 434 -12.14 -30.19 -7.44
CA LYS A 434 -11.61 -31.42 -8.04
C LYS A 434 -10.10 -31.31 -8.25
N GLN A 435 -9.63 -30.19 -8.81
CA GLN A 435 -8.21 -29.92 -9.05
C GLN A 435 -7.40 -29.94 -7.74
N SER A 436 -7.87 -29.24 -6.70
CA SER A 436 -7.21 -29.22 -5.38
C SER A 436 -7.11 -30.61 -4.74
N LYS A 437 -8.12 -31.47 -4.92
CA LYS A 437 -8.06 -32.87 -4.45
C LYS A 437 -7.01 -33.67 -5.23
N ILE A 438 -6.93 -33.48 -6.54
CA ILE A 438 -5.93 -34.15 -7.39
C ILE A 438 -4.52 -33.71 -6.98
N GLU A 439 -4.30 -32.41 -6.76
CA GLU A 439 -3.02 -31.87 -6.27
C GLU A 439 -2.66 -32.41 -4.87
N ALA A 440 -3.63 -32.53 -3.96
CA ALA A 440 -3.40 -33.12 -2.65
C ALA A 440 -3.00 -34.61 -2.74
N ILE A 441 -3.64 -35.38 -3.63
CA ILE A 441 -3.26 -36.77 -3.89
C ILE A 441 -1.84 -36.83 -4.49
N ALA A 442 -1.53 -35.95 -5.43
CA ALA A 442 -0.21 -35.85 -6.05
C ALA A 442 0.90 -35.55 -5.02
N LEU A 443 0.66 -34.60 -4.11
CA LEU A 443 1.57 -34.28 -3.01
C LEU A 443 1.74 -35.45 -2.04
N GLN A 444 0.65 -36.13 -1.68
CA GLN A 444 0.72 -37.32 -0.81
C GLN A 444 1.51 -38.46 -1.47
N MET A 445 1.30 -38.70 -2.76
CA MET A 445 2.05 -39.72 -3.52
C MET A 445 3.53 -39.36 -3.65
N THR A 446 3.84 -38.07 -3.88
CA THR A 446 5.21 -37.58 -4.01
C THR A 446 5.96 -37.66 -2.68
N ASN A 447 5.32 -37.31 -1.57
CA ASN A 447 5.92 -37.42 -0.23
C ASN A 447 6.06 -38.86 0.26
N ALA A 448 5.28 -39.81 -0.29
CA ALA A 448 5.38 -41.23 0.02
C ALA A 448 6.53 -41.94 -0.75
N LEU A 449 7.13 -41.29 -1.75
CA LEU A 449 8.24 -41.83 -2.53
C LEU A 449 9.58 -41.50 -1.86
N ASP A 450 10.38 -42.54 -1.55
CA ASP A 450 11.72 -42.37 -0.99
C ASP A 450 12.71 -41.87 -2.06
N PRO A 451 13.38 -40.71 -1.87
CA PRO A 451 14.30 -40.12 -2.86
C PRO A 451 15.60 -40.92 -3.08
N SER A 452 15.86 -41.96 -2.27
CA SER A 452 17.06 -42.82 -2.37
C SER A 452 16.79 -44.18 -3.03
N ALA A 453 15.57 -44.46 -3.48
CA ALA A 453 15.24 -45.73 -4.13
C ALA A 453 15.63 -45.75 -5.62
N PRO A 454 16.23 -46.83 -6.15
CA PRO A 454 16.61 -46.94 -7.57
C PRO A 454 15.42 -46.92 -8.55
N ASP A 455 14.21 -47.26 -8.08
CA ASP A 455 12.96 -47.25 -8.86
C ASP A 455 12.21 -45.90 -8.78
N HIS A 456 12.78 -44.87 -8.15
CA HIS A 456 12.11 -43.59 -7.89
C HIS A 456 11.61 -42.91 -9.18
N ALA A 457 12.41 -42.94 -10.25
CA ALA A 457 12.05 -42.29 -11.52
C ALA A 457 10.86 -43.00 -12.22
N GLN A 458 10.80 -44.33 -12.19
CA GLN A 458 9.70 -45.08 -12.81
C GLN A 458 8.39 -44.93 -12.02
N LYS A 459 8.45 -45.01 -10.69
CA LYS A 459 7.25 -44.84 -9.84
C LYS A 459 6.70 -43.42 -9.89
N LEU A 460 7.57 -42.42 -10.02
CA LEU A 460 7.16 -41.03 -10.21
C LEU A 460 6.48 -40.82 -11.57
N GLU A 461 6.99 -41.45 -12.64
CA GLU A 461 6.39 -41.37 -13.97
C GLU A 461 5.03 -42.10 -14.05
N GLU A 462 4.88 -43.24 -13.38
CA GLU A 462 3.60 -43.95 -13.23
C GLU A 462 2.57 -43.12 -12.43
N CYS A 463 2.99 -42.53 -11.30
CA CYS A 463 2.13 -41.63 -10.52
C CYS A 463 1.68 -40.42 -11.35
N GLN A 464 2.57 -39.82 -12.14
CA GLN A 464 2.24 -38.69 -13.02
C GLN A 464 1.22 -39.10 -14.08
N LYS A 465 1.33 -40.29 -14.68
CA LYS A 465 0.35 -40.80 -15.65
C LYS A 465 -1.03 -41.04 -15.02
N GLU A 466 -1.09 -41.62 -13.82
CA GLU A 466 -2.36 -41.79 -13.09
C GLU A 466 -3.02 -40.45 -12.77
N ILE A 467 -2.24 -39.45 -12.36
CA ILE A 467 -2.71 -38.08 -12.11
C ILE A 467 -3.22 -37.42 -13.40
N GLU A 468 -2.51 -37.63 -14.51
CA GLU A 468 -2.90 -37.11 -15.81
C GLU A 468 -4.19 -37.75 -16.35
N GLU A 469 -4.44 -39.02 -16.04
CA GLU A 469 -5.65 -39.77 -16.41
C GLU A 469 -6.88 -39.36 -15.58
N MET A 470 -6.69 -38.91 -14.33
CA MET A 470 -7.77 -38.38 -13.49
C MET A 470 -8.37 -37.05 -14.01
N SER A 471 -7.66 -36.36 -14.89
CA SER A 471 -8.03 -35.06 -15.44
C SER A 471 -8.33 -35.15 -16.94
N THR A 472 -9.55 -34.80 -17.34
CA THR A 472 -9.90 -34.82 -18.77
C THR A 472 -9.22 -33.67 -19.52
N VAL A 473 -8.89 -33.86 -20.81
CA VAL A 473 -8.24 -32.83 -21.65
C VAL A 473 -9.05 -31.52 -21.69
N GLY A 474 -10.39 -31.62 -21.73
CA GLY A 474 -11.26 -30.44 -21.68
C GLY A 474 -11.26 -29.71 -20.33
N GLU A 475 -11.10 -30.43 -19.22
CA GLU A 475 -10.93 -29.82 -17.89
C GLU A 475 -9.58 -29.11 -17.79
N LYS A 476 -8.50 -29.72 -18.30
CA LYS A 476 -7.16 -29.09 -18.33
C LYS A 476 -7.17 -27.78 -19.13
N GLU A 477 -7.79 -27.77 -20.31
CA GLU A 477 -7.94 -26.54 -21.11
C GLU A 477 -8.77 -25.47 -20.38
N GLN A 478 -9.83 -25.87 -19.68
CA GLN A 478 -10.66 -24.94 -18.91
C GLN A 478 -9.89 -24.35 -17.72
N ILE A 479 -9.09 -25.16 -17.03
CA ILE A 479 -8.22 -24.72 -15.94
C ILE A 479 -7.16 -23.76 -16.45
N GLU A 480 -6.54 -24.04 -17.59
CA GLU A 480 -5.54 -23.16 -18.20
C GLU A 480 -6.15 -21.79 -18.56
N ARG A 481 -7.34 -21.78 -19.17
CA ARG A 481 -8.08 -20.53 -19.46
C ARG A 481 -8.41 -19.76 -18.19
N LEU A 482 -8.82 -20.45 -17.12
CA LEU A 482 -9.11 -19.83 -15.83
C LEU A 482 -7.84 -19.26 -15.21
N SER A 483 -6.75 -20.02 -15.16
CA SER A 483 -5.45 -19.58 -14.64
C SER A 483 -4.95 -18.33 -15.37
N LYS A 484 -5.04 -18.30 -16.70
CA LYS A 484 -4.71 -17.11 -17.50
C LYS A 484 -5.62 -15.93 -17.17
N ALA A 485 -6.90 -16.16 -16.96
CA ALA A 485 -7.84 -15.10 -16.57
C ALA A 485 -7.53 -14.55 -15.17
N TYR A 486 -7.22 -15.39 -14.18
CA TYR A 486 -6.78 -14.95 -12.85
C TYR A 486 -5.49 -14.16 -12.92
N SER A 487 -4.47 -14.64 -13.65
CA SER A 487 -3.21 -13.91 -13.82
C SER A 487 -3.41 -12.52 -14.44
N GLN A 488 -4.32 -12.38 -15.40
CA GLN A 488 -4.69 -11.08 -15.97
C GLN A 488 -5.40 -10.16 -14.96
N LEU A 489 -6.31 -10.73 -14.15
CA LEU A 489 -6.99 -9.97 -13.09
C LEU A 489 -6.00 -9.50 -12.01
N ASP A 490 -5.09 -10.37 -11.59
CA ASP A 490 -4.08 -10.06 -10.57
C ASP A 490 -3.08 -9.01 -11.07
N GLN A 491 -2.68 -9.09 -12.36
CA GLN A 491 -1.84 -8.05 -12.97
C GLN A 491 -2.56 -6.69 -13.03
N ALA A 492 -3.85 -6.69 -13.40
CA ALA A 492 -4.66 -5.47 -13.43
C ALA A 492 -4.87 -4.89 -12.02
N GLU A 493 -5.04 -5.74 -11.00
CA GLU A 493 -5.12 -5.34 -9.60
C GLU A 493 -3.81 -4.66 -9.17
N MET A 494 -2.66 -5.29 -9.41
CA MET A 494 -1.35 -4.75 -9.02
C MET A 494 -1.06 -3.38 -9.65
N GLN A 495 -1.40 -3.20 -10.93
CA GLN A 495 -1.25 -1.91 -11.63
C GLN A 495 -2.19 -0.84 -11.08
N THR A 496 -3.45 -1.19 -10.82
CA THR A 496 -4.44 -0.24 -10.28
C THR A 496 -4.09 0.15 -8.85
N GLU A 497 -3.56 -0.78 -8.07
CA GLU A 497 -3.09 -0.56 -6.70
C GLU A 497 -1.86 0.37 -6.66
N GLU A 498 -0.89 0.20 -7.56
CA GLU A 498 0.24 1.12 -7.70
C GLU A 498 -0.23 2.57 -7.98
N LEU A 499 -1.15 2.72 -8.93
CA LEU A 499 -1.76 4.02 -9.24
C LEU A 499 -2.50 4.59 -8.02
N LEU A 500 -3.33 3.78 -7.35
CA LEU A 500 -4.08 4.20 -6.17
C LEU A 500 -3.15 4.68 -5.05
N PHE A 501 -2.03 3.97 -4.82
CA PHE A 501 -1.05 4.36 -3.82
C PHE A 501 -0.46 5.74 -4.10
N ILE A 502 -0.01 5.99 -5.35
CA ILE A 502 0.58 7.28 -5.75
C ILE A 502 -0.44 8.42 -5.61
N LEU A 503 -1.68 8.20 -6.06
CA LEU A 503 -2.75 9.20 -5.97
C LEU A 503 -3.09 9.55 -4.52
N ARG A 504 -3.23 8.55 -3.64
CA ARG A 504 -3.49 8.76 -2.20
C ARG A 504 -2.36 9.52 -1.53
N GLN A 505 -1.11 9.18 -1.85
CA GLN A 505 0.04 9.92 -1.32
C GLN A 505 0.05 11.38 -1.80
N CYS A 506 -0.22 11.63 -3.08
CA CYS A 506 -0.35 12.99 -3.61
C CYS A 506 -1.42 13.79 -2.84
N ILE A 507 -2.61 13.20 -2.65
CA ILE A 507 -3.70 13.85 -1.93
C ILE A 507 -3.32 14.13 -0.46
N HIS A 508 -2.62 13.19 0.19
CA HIS A 508 -2.15 13.36 1.56
C HIS A 508 -1.22 14.57 1.71
N TYR A 509 -0.29 14.78 0.77
CA TYR A 509 0.60 15.95 0.79
C TYR A 509 -0.08 17.25 0.31
N SER A 510 -1.15 17.17 -0.47
CA SER A 510 -1.90 18.35 -0.95
C SER A 510 -2.79 18.99 0.13
N ILE A 511 -3.13 18.26 1.20
CA ILE A 511 -3.86 18.84 2.35
C ILE A 511 -2.85 19.64 3.19
N PRO A 512 -3.03 20.97 3.34
CA PRO A 512 -2.15 21.75 4.21
C PRO A 512 -2.30 21.21 5.64
N MET A 513 -1.24 20.59 6.17
CA MET A 513 -1.22 20.20 7.58
C MET A 513 -1.30 21.49 8.42
N GLU A 514 -2.13 21.52 9.47
CA GLU A 514 -2.34 22.68 10.35
C GLU A 514 -1.03 23.27 10.94
N ASN A 515 0.05 22.48 10.93
CA ASN A 515 1.39 22.92 11.34
C ASN A 515 2.04 23.93 10.38
N ASP A 516 1.71 23.89 9.08
CA ASP A 516 2.21 24.86 8.09
C ASP A 516 1.55 26.24 8.21
N VAL A 517 0.35 26.30 8.79
CA VAL A 517 -0.32 27.56 9.09
C VAL A 517 0.34 28.23 10.30
N LYS A 518 0.84 27.45 11.27
CA LYS A 518 1.55 27.99 12.45
C LYS A 518 2.99 28.42 12.12
N SER A 519 3.70 27.69 11.27
CA SER A 519 5.05 28.07 10.81
C SER A 519 5.01 29.31 9.91
N LYS A 520 4.04 29.42 8.99
CA LYS A 520 3.84 30.64 8.18
C LYS A 520 3.35 31.83 9.00
N LYS A 521 2.49 31.63 10.02
CA LYS A 521 2.11 32.74 10.93
C LYS A 521 3.28 33.24 11.78
N LYS A 522 4.15 32.35 12.27
CA LYS A 522 5.37 32.76 12.99
C LYS A 522 6.39 33.48 12.11
N ALA A 523 6.47 33.15 10.82
CA ALA A 523 7.36 33.85 9.89
C ALA A 523 6.85 35.26 9.52
N ILE A 524 5.54 35.52 9.64
CA ILE A 524 4.95 36.83 9.33
C ILE A 524 4.92 37.76 10.57
N GLU A 525 5.05 37.22 11.78
CA GLU A 525 5.12 38.01 13.03
C GLU A 525 6.55 38.45 13.43
N VAL A 526 7.56 38.16 12.60
CA VAL A 526 8.98 38.50 12.89
C VAL A 526 9.61 39.47 11.88
N ASP A 527 8.83 40.00 10.92
CA ASP A 527 9.25 41.12 10.06
C ASP A 527 8.60 42.45 10.45
#